data_AF-A0A699XB04-F1
#
_entry.id   AF-A0A699XB04-F1
#
_cell.length_a   1.000
_cell.length_b   1.000
_cell.length_c   1.000
_cell.angle_alpha   90.00
_cell.angle_beta   90.00
_cell.angle_gamma   90.00
#
_symmetry.space_group_name_H-M   'P 1'
#
loop_
_entity.id
_entity.type
_entity.pdbx_description
1 polymer ?
#
loop_
_entity_poly.entity_id
_entity_poly.type
_entity_poly.pdbx_seq_one_letter_code
_entity_poly.pdbx_strand_id
1 'polypeptide(L)'
;PNRMVQHGGVVVGINGLAAHAGNNLEENDAGYLATNQLTRRQSAVTAACLLVRKSVYEELGGLDEKAFPVAFNDVDFCLRIQTSGLNLV
;
A
#
# COMPACT_ATOMS: atom_id res chain seq x y z
N PRO A 1 -5.60 17.30 12.03
CA PRO A 1 -6.06 15.93 11.68
C PRO A 1 -7.59 15.84 11.76
N ASN A 2 -8.25 15.35 10.71
CA ASN A 2 -9.72 15.23 10.63
C ASN A 2 -10.25 13.87 11.12
N ARG A 3 -9.40 13.04 11.75
CA ARG A 3 -9.70 11.70 12.28
C ARG A 3 -10.19 10.67 11.24
N MET A 4 -10.09 11.00 9.95
CA MET A 4 -10.35 10.08 8.85
C MET A 4 -9.11 9.24 8.56
N VAL A 5 -9.34 7.98 8.21
CA VAL A 5 -8.30 7.08 7.70
C VAL A 5 -7.67 7.70 6.46
N GLN A 6 -6.35 7.82 6.44
CA GLN A 6 -5.62 8.30 5.26
C GLN A 6 -5.29 7.17 4.29
N HIS A 7 -4.98 5.99 4.83
CA HIS A 7 -4.56 4.79 4.11
C HIS A 7 -4.98 3.50 4.83
N GLY A 8 -5.98 2.79 4.30
CA GLY A 8 -6.36 1.42 4.69
C GLY A 8 -5.86 0.36 3.69
N GLY A 9 -4.78 0.68 2.98
CA GLY A 9 -4.24 -0.06 1.83
C GLY A 9 -4.45 0.67 0.50
N VAL A 10 -3.87 0.11 -0.56
CA VAL A 10 -3.96 0.66 -1.93
C VAL A 10 -4.51 -0.41 -2.87
N VAL A 11 -5.48 -0.01 -3.70
CA VAL A 11 -6.08 -0.84 -4.75
C VAL A 11 -5.58 -0.36 -6.10
N VAL A 12 -4.91 -1.23 -6.85
CA VAL A 12 -4.41 -0.95 -8.20
C VAL A 12 -5.52 -1.24 -9.23
N GLY A 13 -5.56 -0.46 -10.30
CA GLY A 13 -6.54 -0.56 -11.40
C GLY A 13 -7.68 0.46 -11.31
N ILE A 14 -7.83 1.18 -10.20
CA ILE A 14 -8.87 2.22 -10.05
C ILE A 14 -8.55 3.39 -10.99
N ASN A 15 -9.45 3.66 -11.94
CA ASN A 15 -9.27 4.65 -13.01
C ASN A 15 -7.97 4.44 -13.83
N GLY A 16 -7.50 3.20 -13.95
CA GLY A 16 -6.23 2.89 -14.62
C GLY A 16 -4.97 3.24 -13.83
N LEU A 17 -5.11 3.63 -12.55
CA LEU A 17 -4.02 4.00 -11.65
C LEU A 17 -4.12 3.19 -10.34
N ALA A 18 -3.91 3.84 -9.20
CA ALA A 18 -4.05 3.27 -7.88
C ALA A 18 -4.82 4.25 -6.98
N ALA A 19 -5.63 3.74 -6.07
CA ALA A 19 -6.40 4.54 -5.12
C ALA A 19 -6.29 4.00 -3.70
N HIS A 20 -6.37 4.89 -2.73
CA HIS A 20 -6.35 4.55 -1.31
C HIS A 20 -7.72 4.00 -0.88
N ALA A 21 -7.69 2.91 -0.12
CA ALA A 21 -8.87 2.36 0.52
C ALA A 21 -9.08 3.01 1.88
N GLY A 22 -10.34 3.16 2.29
CA GLY A 22 -10.69 3.60 3.64
C GLY A 22 -10.80 5.12 3.84
N ASN A 23 -10.51 5.96 2.84
CA ASN A 23 -10.49 7.42 3.00
C ASN A 23 -11.82 8.07 3.43
N ASN A 24 -12.92 7.31 3.35
CA ASN A 24 -14.25 7.72 3.80
C ASN A 24 -14.62 7.15 5.18
N LEU A 25 -13.69 6.50 5.88
CA LEU A 25 -13.88 5.89 7.19
C LEU A 25 -13.23 6.74 8.28
N GLU A 26 -13.90 6.87 9.41
CA GLU A 26 -13.33 7.41 10.65
C GLU A 26 -12.33 6.41 11.26
N GLU A 27 -11.40 6.90 12.08
CA GLU A 27 -10.28 6.11 12.64
C GLU A 27 -10.69 4.85 13.44
N ASN A 28 -11.90 4.84 14.01
CA ASN A 28 -12.43 3.71 14.78
C ASN A 28 -13.55 2.96 14.05
N ASP A 29 -13.88 3.34 12.82
CA ASP A 29 -14.85 2.61 12.01
C ASP A 29 -14.21 1.32 11.50
N ALA A 30 -14.89 0.19 11.73
CA ALA A 30 -14.43 -1.11 11.24
C ALA A 30 -14.59 -1.21 9.71
N GLY A 31 -15.50 -0.45 9.12
CA GLY A 31 -15.84 -0.50 7.72
C GLY A 31 -16.53 -1.81 7.32
N TYR A 32 -16.71 -1.99 6.01
CA TYR A 32 -17.33 -3.19 5.46
C TYR A 32 -16.55 -4.44 5.86
N LEU A 33 -17.22 -5.42 6.47
CA LEU A 33 -16.62 -6.67 6.98
C LEU A 33 -15.39 -6.46 7.88
N ALA A 34 -15.36 -5.37 8.65
CA ALA A 34 -14.23 -5.01 9.51
C ALA A 34 -12.88 -4.85 8.76
N THR A 35 -12.91 -4.63 7.44
CA THR A 35 -11.71 -4.57 6.60
C THR A 35 -10.73 -3.45 6.95
N ASN A 36 -11.17 -2.43 7.71
CA ASN A 36 -10.31 -1.36 8.21
C ASN A 36 -9.53 -1.74 9.48
N GLN A 37 -9.95 -2.81 10.16
CA GLN A 37 -9.38 -3.27 11.44
C GLN A 37 -8.85 -4.70 11.36
N LEU A 38 -8.86 -5.31 10.18
CA LEU A 38 -8.35 -6.65 9.93
C LEU A 38 -7.13 -6.62 9.03
N THR A 39 -6.14 -7.43 9.40
CA THR A 39 -5.01 -7.77 8.56
C THR A 39 -5.48 -8.54 7.33
N ARG A 40 -5.17 -8.06 6.13
CA ARG A 40 -5.65 -8.67 4.88
C ARG A 40 -4.67 -8.41 3.74
N ARG A 41 -4.72 -9.26 2.71
CA ARG A 41 -3.92 -9.02 1.52
C ARG A 41 -4.34 -7.74 0.79
N GLN A 42 -3.36 -7.02 0.27
CA GLN A 42 -3.52 -5.76 -0.44
C GLN A 42 -2.78 -5.77 -1.78
N SER A 43 -3.23 -4.95 -2.74
CA SER A 43 -2.50 -4.76 -4.00
C SER A 43 -1.24 -3.93 -3.79
N ALA A 44 -1.27 -2.94 -2.91
CA ALA A 44 -0.10 -2.18 -2.47
C ALA A 44 -0.34 -1.56 -1.09
N VAL A 45 0.72 -1.10 -0.44
CA VAL A 45 0.70 -0.31 0.79
C VAL A 45 1.60 0.91 0.60
N THR A 46 1.47 1.93 1.45
CA THR A 46 2.21 3.17 1.24
C THR A 46 3.52 3.25 2.00
N ALA A 47 4.45 4.04 1.48
CA ALA A 47 5.73 4.28 2.13
C ALA A 47 5.62 5.04 3.46
N ALA A 48 4.43 5.58 3.80
CA ALA A 48 4.18 6.22 5.10
C ALA A 48 4.38 5.25 6.26
N CYS A 49 4.05 3.97 6.08
CA CYS A 49 4.34 2.90 7.03
C CYS A 49 4.49 1.56 6.30
N LEU A 50 5.73 1.21 5.96
CA LEU A 50 6.06 -0.04 5.26
C LEU A 50 7.12 -0.80 6.05
N LEU A 51 6.86 -2.08 6.32
CA LEU A 51 7.82 -2.99 6.93
C LEU A 51 8.07 -4.17 5.97
N VAL A 52 9.33 -4.40 5.64
CA VAL A 52 9.75 -5.45 4.69
C VAL A 52 11.05 -6.09 5.16
N ARG A 53 11.27 -7.34 4.76
CA ARG A 53 12.57 -8.00 4.99
C ARG A 53 13.66 -7.22 4.24
N LYS A 54 14.75 -6.92 4.92
CA LYS A 54 15.90 -6.22 4.34
C LYS A 54 16.39 -6.88 3.05
N SER A 55 16.47 -8.21 3.02
CA SER A 55 16.90 -8.97 1.84
C SER A 55 16.01 -8.73 0.63
N VAL A 56 14.69 -8.68 0.81
CA VAL A 56 13.72 -8.41 -0.28
C VAL A 56 13.86 -6.98 -0.78
N TYR A 57 14.06 -6.03 0.13
CA TYR A 57 14.27 -4.63 -0.25
C TYR A 57 15.54 -4.45 -1.10
N GLU A 58 16.65 -5.07 -0.69
CA GLU A 58 17.92 -5.02 -1.41
C GLU A 58 17.86 -5.78 -2.74
N GLU A 59 17.28 -6.98 -2.76
CA GLU A 59 17.12 -7.81 -3.97
C GLU A 59 16.30 -7.11 -5.05
N LEU A 60 15.24 -6.41 -4.66
CA LEU A 60 14.39 -5.66 -5.59
C LEU A 60 14.91 -4.24 -5.83
N GLY A 61 16.00 -3.79 -5.22
CA GLY A 61 16.53 -2.44 -5.45
C GLY A 61 15.69 -1.31 -4.84
N GLY A 62 14.87 -1.60 -3.84
CA GLY A 62 14.15 -0.60 -3.04
C GLY A 62 13.11 0.23 -3.79
N LEU A 63 12.87 1.45 -3.31
CA LEU A 63 11.97 2.44 -3.91
C LEU A 63 12.71 3.21 -5.02
N ASP A 64 12.16 3.24 -6.23
CA ASP A 64 12.80 3.89 -7.37
C ASP A 64 12.56 5.42 -7.36
N GLU A 65 13.49 6.15 -6.77
CA GLU A 65 13.47 7.62 -6.71
C GLU A 65 13.72 8.30 -8.07
N LYS A 66 14.25 7.58 -9.08
CA LYS A 66 14.54 8.16 -10.40
C LYS A 66 13.32 8.11 -11.30
N ALA A 67 12.65 6.96 -11.35
CA ALA A 67 11.42 6.80 -12.13
C ALA A 67 10.21 7.43 -11.41
N PHE A 68 10.16 7.34 -10.08
CA PHE A 68 9.02 7.74 -9.26
C PHE A 68 9.42 8.70 -8.11
N PRO A 69 9.95 9.89 -8.43
CA PRO A 69 10.49 10.82 -7.43
C PRO A 69 9.45 11.40 -6.46
N VAL A 70 8.17 11.44 -6.86
CA VAL A 70 7.10 12.13 -6.12
C VAL A 70 5.96 11.20 -5.73
N ALA A 71 5.55 10.31 -6.64
CA ALA A 71 4.40 9.44 -6.44
C ALA A 71 4.64 8.09 -7.11
N PHE A 72 3.92 7.07 -6.64
CA PHE A 72 3.92 5.70 -7.15
C PHE A 72 5.19 4.86 -6.88
N ASN A 73 6.20 5.37 -6.17
CA ASN A 73 7.38 4.56 -5.81
C ASN A 73 7.02 3.34 -4.95
N ASP A 74 6.09 3.52 -4.03
CA ASP A 74 5.57 2.50 -3.13
C ASP A 74 4.67 1.52 -3.89
N VAL A 75 3.81 2.01 -4.77
CA VAL A 75 2.97 1.18 -5.66
C VAL A 75 3.84 0.31 -6.58
N ASP A 76 4.84 0.89 -7.24
CA ASP A 76 5.79 0.15 -8.09
C ASP A 76 6.52 -0.94 -7.30
N PHE A 77 7.10 -0.58 -6.16
CA PHE A 77 7.82 -1.54 -5.32
C PHE A 77 6.91 -2.68 -4.85
N CYS A 78 5.67 -2.37 -4.48
CA CYS A 78 4.65 -3.34 -4.12
C CYS A 78 4.33 -4.32 -5.27
N LEU A 79 4.20 -3.82 -6.49
CA LEU A 79 3.97 -4.66 -7.68
C LEU A 79 5.17 -5.57 -7.99
N ARG A 80 6.39 -5.08 -7.80
CA ARG A 80 7.60 -5.89 -7.96
C ARG A 80 7.71 -7.00 -6.89
N ILE A 81 7.33 -6.71 -5.65
CA ILE A 81 7.21 -7.74 -4.58
C ILE A 81 6.19 -8.81 -4.97
N GLN A 82 5.04 -8.43 -5.50
CA GLN A 82 4.04 -9.42 -5.94
C GLN A 82 4.55 -10.27 -7.11
N THR A 83 5.27 -9.66 -8.04
CA THR A 83 5.88 -10.37 -9.18
C THR A 83 6.95 -11.38 -8.73
N SER A 84 7.59 -11.18 -7.57
CA SER A 84 8.51 -12.17 -6.97
C SER A 84 7.80 -13.30 -6.20
N GLY A 85 6.46 -13.33 -6.20
CA GLY A 85 5.66 -14.37 -5.56
C GLY A 85 5.37 -14.13 -4.07
N LEU A 86 5.71 -12.96 -3.55
CA LEU A 86 5.42 -12.57 -2.17
C LEU A 86 4.06 -11.85 -2.09
N ASN A 87 3.49 -11.79 -0.88
CA ASN A 87 2.22 -11.13 -0.63
C ASN A 87 2.41 -9.89 0.24
N LEU A 88 1.58 -8.88 -0.02
CA LEU A 88 1.47 -7.69 0.82
C LEU A 88 0.26 -7.83 1.74
N VAL A 89 0.42 -7.36 2.97
CA VAL A 89 -0.52 -7.51 4.07
C VAL A 89 -0.62 -6.19 4.82
#